data_AF-A0AAU4FHJ8-F1
#
_entry.id   AF-A0AAU4FHJ8-F1
#
_cell.length_a   1.000
_cell.length_b   1.000
_cell.length_c   1.000
_cell.angle_alpha   90.00
_cell.angle_beta   90.00
_cell.angle_gamma   90.00
#
_symmetry.space_group_name_H-M   'P 1'
#
loop_
_entity.id
_entity.type
_entity.pdbx_description
1 polymer ?
#
loop_
_entity_poly.entity_id
_entity_poly.type
_entity_poly.pdbx_seq_one_letter_code
_entity_poly.pdbx_strand_id
1 'polypeptide(L)'
;MALAGHPPPALVHPGGGVTFPDLPHGTPLGLGVLPYESAELELPAGSLIALYTDGLIEDRHQDIDVRRERVRDALARPARPWRNSAGL
;
A
#
# COMPACT_ATOMS: atom_id res chain seq x y z
N MET A 1 6.92 -6.29 -7.21
CA MET A 1 5.54 -6.39 -6.72
C MET A 1 4.61 -6.66 -7.89
N ALA A 2 3.54 -7.42 -7.69
CA ALA A 2 2.49 -7.62 -8.67
C ALA A 2 1.13 -7.52 -7.97
N LEU A 3 0.11 -6.98 -8.63
CA LEU A 3 -1.23 -6.83 -8.07
C LEU A 3 -2.17 -7.89 -8.64
N ALA A 4 -2.91 -8.59 -7.78
CA ALA A 4 -3.93 -9.56 -8.18
C ALA A 4 -5.31 -9.13 -7.67
N GLY A 5 -5.80 -8.00 -8.18
CA GLY A 5 -7.10 -7.43 -7.85
C GLY A 5 -7.16 -6.56 -6.60
N HIS A 6 -6.06 -6.45 -5.85
CA HIS A 6 -5.97 -5.61 -4.65
C HIS A 6 -5.49 -4.18 -4.96
N PRO A 7 -5.70 -3.22 -4.02
CA PRO A 7 -5.30 -1.85 -4.21
C PRO A 7 -3.77 -1.71 -4.18
N PRO A 8 -3.19 -0.68 -4.83
CA PRO A 8 -1.78 -0.38 -4.69
C PRO A 8 -1.40 -0.12 -3.22
N PRO A 9 -0.20 -0.57 -2.77
CA PRO A 9 0.28 -0.28 -1.42
C PRO A 9 0.45 1.23 -1.22
N ALA A 10 0.43 1.65 0.05
CA ALA A 10 0.91 2.97 0.40
C ALA A 10 2.41 2.90 0.73
N LEU A 11 3.19 3.83 0.18
CA LEU A 11 4.61 3.99 0.44
C LEU A 11 4.79 5.22 1.33
N VAL A 12 5.33 5.01 2.54
CA VAL A 12 5.69 6.09 3.46
C VAL A 12 7.17 6.36 3.31
N HIS A 13 7.51 7.56 2.86
CA HIS A 13 8.88 8.02 2.71
C HIS A 13 9.46 8.43 4.07
N PRO A 14 10.78 8.37 4.27
CA PRO A 14 11.43 8.77 5.53
C PRO A 14 11.11 10.20 5.99
N GLY A 15 10.75 11.10 5.05
CA GLY A 15 10.30 12.46 5.34
C GLY A 15 8.83 12.60 5.74
N GLY A 16 8.09 11.49 5.88
CA GLY A 16 6.67 11.46 6.26
C GLY A 16 5.67 11.58 5.09
N GLY A 17 6.16 11.78 3.86
CA GLY A 17 5.29 11.80 2.68
C GLY A 17 4.72 10.42 2.35
N VAL A 18 3.46 10.36 1.92
CA VAL A 18 2.79 9.09 1.58
C VAL A 18 2.32 9.10 0.11
N THR A 19 2.82 8.13 -0.66
CA THR A 19 2.51 7.99 -2.10
C THR A 19 1.90 6.62 -2.41
N PHE A 20 1.08 6.56 -3.45
CA PHE A 20 0.56 5.31 -4.00
C PHE A 20 1.18 5.14 -5.39
N PRO A 21 1.99 4.09 -5.64
CA PRO A 21 2.62 3.88 -6.92
C PRO A 21 1.56 3.47 -7.95
N ASP A 22 1.76 3.90 -9.19
CA ASP A 22 1.06 3.35 -10.34
C ASP A 22 1.70 1.99 -10.68
N LEU A 23 0.91 0.93 -10.65
CA LEU A 23 1.37 -0.45 -10.78
C LEU A 23 0.49 -1.20 -11.79
N PRO A 24 1.07 -2.15 -12.55
CA PRO A 24 0.27 -3.02 -13.41
C PRO A 24 -0.81 -3.74 -12.60
N HIS A 25 -2.07 -3.50 -12.97
CA HIS A 25 -3.21 -4.16 -12.35
C HIS A 25 -3.42 -5.54 -12.97
N GLY A 26 -3.40 -6.58 -12.14
CA GLY A 26 -3.87 -7.91 -12.52
C GLY A 26 -5.26 -8.21 -11.99
N THR A 27 -5.97 -9.10 -12.67
CA THR A 27 -7.27 -9.65 -12.24
C THR A 27 -7.12 -10.40 -10.89
N PRO A 28 -8.16 -10.54 -10.06
CA PRO A 28 -8.09 -11.43 -8.90
C PRO A 28 -7.61 -12.85 -9.27
N LEU A 29 -6.88 -13.48 -8.34
CA LEU A 29 -6.40 -14.85 -8.52
C LEU A 29 -7.56 -15.79 -8.83
N GLY A 30 -7.36 -16.68 -9.81
CA GLY A 30 -8.37 -17.63 -10.27
C GLY A 30 -9.42 -17.07 -11.23
N LEU A 31 -9.41 -15.77 -11.53
CA LEU A 31 -10.32 -15.12 -12.48
C LEU A 31 -9.62 -14.61 -13.76
N GLY A 32 -8.29 -14.54 -13.77
CA GLY A 32 -7.50 -14.08 -14.92
C GLY A 32 -7.01 -15.22 -15.82
N VAL A 33 -6.84 -14.93 -17.11
CA VAL A 33 -6.22 -15.83 -18.11
C VAL A 33 -4.85 -15.34 -18.59
N LEU A 34 -4.45 -14.13 -18.19
CA LEU A 34 -3.17 -13.53 -18.52
C LEU A 34 -2.20 -13.65 -17.32
N PRO A 35 -0.88 -13.70 -17.56
CA PRO A 35 0.12 -13.61 -16.50
C PRO A 35 0.02 -12.28 -15.75
N TYR A 36 0.49 -12.28 -14.49
CA TYR A 36 0.68 -11.06 -13.72
C TYR A 36 2.00 -10.40 -14.10
N GLU A 37 1.96 -9.09 -14.36
CA GLU A 37 3.15 -8.30 -14.55
C GLU A 37 3.72 -7.84 -13.19
N SER A 38 5.03 -7.98 -13.02
CA SER A 38 5.72 -7.51 -11.83
C SER A 38 6.42 -6.17 -12.10
N ALA A 39 6.22 -5.21 -11.21
CA ALA A 39 6.96 -3.96 -11.17
C ALA A 39 7.98 -3.94 -10.03
N GLU A 40 9.14 -3.35 -10.25
CA GLU A 40 10.15 -3.09 -9.21
C GLU A 40 10.04 -1.65 -8.72
N LEU A 41 10.30 -1.44 -7.43
CA LEU A 41 10.26 -0.12 -6.80
C LEU A 41 11.54 0.10 -6.02
N GLU A 42 12.23 1.20 -6.30
CA GLU A 42 13.36 1.65 -5.50
C GLU A 42 12.84 2.50 -4.33
N LEU A 43 13.21 2.12 -3.10
CA LEU A 43 12.77 2.81 -1.88
C LEU A 43 13.97 3.27 -1.06
N PRO A 44 13.97 4.53 -0.57
CA PRO A 44 14.98 4.99 0.37
C PRO A 44 15.02 4.14 1.64
N ALA A 45 16.19 4.03 2.25
CA ALA A 45 16.33 3.39 3.56
C ALA A 45 15.42 4.08 4.60
N GLY A 46 14.72 3.28 5.41
CA GLY A 46 13.75 3.78 6.40
C GLY A 46 12.33 4.01 5.84
N SER A 47 12.08 3.68 4.57
CA SER A 47 10.71 3.67 4.02
C SER A 47 9.86 2.57 4.64
N LEU A 48 8.54 2.79 4.69
CA LEU A 48 7.56 1.77 5.08
C LEU A 48 6.65 1.46 3.90
N ILE A 49 6.37 0.16 3.68
CA ILE A 49 5.37 -0.31 2.72
C ILE A 49 4.16 -0.81 3.52
N ALA A 50 3.01 -0.19 3.31
CA ALA A 50 1.75 -0.62 3.91
C ALA A 50 0.89 -1.35 2.87
N LEU A 51 0.73 -2.66 3.07
CA LEU A 51 -0.20 -3.51 2.33
C LEU A 51 -1.52 -3.56 3.10
N TYR A 52 -2.62 -3.42 2.38
CA TYR A 52 -3.96 -3.43 2.96
C TYR A 52 -4.94 -4.07 1.98
N THR A 53 -6.10 -4.44 2.51
CA THR A 53 -7.18 -5.06 1.73
C THR A 53 -8.19 -4.02 1.28
N ASP A 54 -8.99 -4.38 0.27
CA ASP A 54 -10.03 -3.52 -0.29
C ASP A 54 -10.99 -3.00 0.78
N GLY A 55 -11.33 -3.83 1.78
CA GLY A 55 -12.23 -3.44 2.88
C GLY A 55 -11.77 -2.22 3.72
N LEU A 56 -10.50 -1.79 3.61
CA LEU A 56 -10.04 -0.57 4.25
C LEU A 56 -10.49 0.70 3.51
N ILE A 57 -10.62 0.62 2.18
CA ILE A 57 -10.91 1.76 1.29
C ILE A 57 -12.26 1.65 0.59
N GLU A 58 -12.80 0.46 0.41
CA GLU A 58 -14.13 0.22 -0.14
C GLU A 58 -15.20 0.54 0.90
N ASP A 59 -16.12 1.43 0.56
CA ASP A 59 -17.33 1.72 1.33
C ASP A 59 -18.49 1.96 0.37
N ARG A 60 -19.65 1.40 0.67
CA ARG A 60 -20.85 1.59 -0.16
C ARG A 60 -21.44 3.01 -0.09
N HIS A 61 -21.04 3.80 0.91
CA HIS A 61 -21.59 5.13 1.20
C HIS A 61 -20.56 6.27 1.06
N GLN A 62 -19.30 5.94 0.80
CA GLN A 62 -18.22 6.92 0.68
C GLN A 62 -17.35 6.62 -0.53
N ASP A 63 -16.91 7.70 -1.18
CA ASP A 63 -16.01 7.62 -2.32
C ASP A 63 -14.68 6.98 -1.94
N ILE A 64 -14.17 6.11 -2.80
CA ILE A 64 -12.93 5.35 -2.60
C ILE A 64 -11.73 6.29 -2.46
N ASP A 65 -11.70 7.42 -3.18
CA ASP A 65 -10.62 8.39 -3.10
C ASP A 65 -10.61 9.11 -1.75
N VAL A 66 -11.79 9.41 -1.20
CA VAL A 66 -11.91 10.00 0.14
C VAL A 66 -11.36 9.04 1.21
N ARG A 67 -11.65 7.75 1.11
CA ARG A 67 -11.12 6.76 2.05
C ARG A 67 -9.63 6.51 1.84
N ARG A 68 -9.15 6.52 0.58
CA ARG A 68 -7.72 6.44 0.27
C ARG A 68 -6.95 7.61 0.88
N GLU A 69 -7.50 8.82 0.84
CA GLU A 69 -6.89 9.99 1.49
C GLU A 69 -6.86 9.82 3.02
N ARG A 70 -7.89 9.23 3.64
CA ARG A 70 -7.83 8.93 5.09
C ARG A 70 -6.75 7.91 5.44
N VAL A 71 -6.51 6.92 4.57
CA VAL A 71 -5.38 5.99 4.74
C VAL A 71 -4.07 6.75 4.66
N ARG A 72 -3.93 7.66 3.68
CA ARG A 72 -2.77 8.55 3.56
C ARG A 72 -2.53 9.33 4.85
N ASP A 73 -3.56 10.02 5.36
CA ASP A 73 -3.49 10.83 6.58
C ASP A 73 -3.12 10.01 7.81
N ALA A 74 -3.65 8.79 7.92
CA ALA A 74 -3.34 7.89 9.03
C ALA A 74 -1.87 7.46 9.01
N LEU A 75 -1.32 7.20 7.82
CA LEU A 75 0.05 6.76 7.61
C LEU A 75 1.09 7.89 7.64
N ALA A 76 0.69 9.13 7.34
CA ALA A 76 1.55 10.31 7.44
C ALA A 76 1.90 10.67 8.89
N ARG A 77 1.17 10.11 9.86
CA ARG A 77 1.48 10.28 11.29
C ARG A 77 2.75 9.48 11.62
N PRO A 78 3.69 10.05 12.39
CA PRO A 78 4.92 9.35 12.75
C PRO A 78 4.59 7.99 13.37
N ALA A 79 5.00 6.91 12.69
CA ALA A 79 4.93 5.59 13.26
C ALA A 79 5.79 5.59 14.53
N ARG A 80 5.24 5.09 15.64
CA ARG A 80 6.10 4.78 16.79
C ARG A 80 7.17 3.81 16.29
N PRO A 81 8.45 4.01 16.64
CA PRO A 81 9.49 3.06 16.29
C PRO A 81 8.99 1.67 16.66
N TRP A 82 8.94 0.78 15.67
CA TRP A 82 8.66 -0.61 15.97
C TRP A 82 9.74 -1.05 16.95
N ARG A 83 9.34 -1.45 18.16
CA ARG A 83 10.30 -1.85 19.19
C ARG A 83 10.85 -3.20 18.76
N ASN A 84 12.05 -3.20 18.17
CA ASN A 84 12.78 -4.43 17.97
C ASN A 84 13.20 -4.96 19.34
N SER A 85 12.47 -5.90 19.91
CA SER A 85 12.97 -6.70 21.01
C SER A 85 13.89 -7.80 20.45
N ALA A 86 14.99 -7.37 19.84
CA ALA A 86 16.16 -8.20 19.65
C ALA A 86 17.16 -7.77 20.73
N GLY A 87 17.10 -8.46 21.87
CA GLY A 87 18.20 -8.46 22.81
C GLY A 87 19.37 -9.25 22.21
N LEU A 88 20.58 -8.76 22.52
CA LEU A 88 21.88 -9.47 22.55
C LEU A 88 22.23 -10.36 21.36
#